data_AF-A0A3E2CPI6-F1
#
_entry.id   AF-A0A3E2CPI6-F1
#
_cell.length_a   1.000
_cell.length_b   1.000
_cell.length_c   1.000
_cell.angle_alpha   90.00
_cell.angle_beta   90.00
_cell.angle_gamma   90.00
#
_symmetry.space_group_name_H-M   'P 1'
#
loop_
_entity.id
_entity.type
_entity.pdbx_description
1 polymer ?
#
loop_
_entity_poly.entity_id
_entity_poly.type
_entity_poly.pdbx_seq_one_letter_code
_entity_poly.pdbx_strand_id
1 'polypeptide(L)'
;PSLPSSLNEKVTIWDAISDLAFLESGEGDEVQEYRYAPQSEYEKKLRGHANLLYNHKATKHSPLSLKRLRMIPPNAGKEVLPKEHLTKSIYSGTWTRMKKDDISVTITTRFDTPSSGKFTHPFLNRAITVREAARIQSFPDEFIFIGSKSSQMRQVGNAVPPLLASAIARVIKNDIMEGNTDE
;
A
#
# COMPACT_ATOMS: atom_id res chain seq x y z
N PRO A 1 -5.87 14.00 27.48
CA PRO A 1 -5.39 14.08 26.10
C PRO A 1 -6.44 14.57 25.09
N SER A 2 -6.13 15.70 24.46
CA SER A 2 -6.76 16.07 23.19
C SER A 2 -6.43 15.03 22.10
N LEU A 3 -7.19 14.98 21.02
CA LEU A 3 -6.82 14.18 19.84
C LEU A 3 -5.90 15.00 18.92
N PRO A 4 -5.03 14.35 18.12
CA PRO A 4 -4.24 15.06 17.12
C PRO A 4 -5.16 15.79 16.13
N SER A 5 -4.75 16.99 15.72
CA SER A 5 -5.48 17.78 14.73
C SER A 5 -5.44 17.13 13.35
N SER A 6 -6.53 17.29 12.59
CA SER A 6 -6.56 16.81 11.20
C SER A 6 -5.60 17.59 10.33
N LEU A 7 -4.85 16.87 9.48
CA LEU A 7 -4.06 17.48 8.42
C LEU A 7 -4.95 17.75 7.20
N ASN A 8 -4.75 18.89 6.54
CA ASN A 8 -5.45 19.23 5.29
C ASN A 8 -4.85 18.55 4.05
N GLU A 9 -3.67 17.95 4.20
CA GLU A 9 -2.97 17.25 3.12
C GLU A 9 -3.51 15.83 2.95
N LYS A 10 -3.82 15.47 1.71
CA LYS A 10 -4.21 14.11 1.32
C LYS A 10 -3.10 13.49 0.49
N VAL A 11 -2.74 12.27 0.83
CA VAL A 11 -1.79 11.45 0.06
C VAL A 11 -2.60 10.52 -0.83
N THR A 12 -2.47 10.67 -2.14
CA THR A 12 -3.12 9.78 -3.11
C THR A 12 -2.35 8.46 -3.22
N ILE A 13 -2.96 7.47 -3.87
CA ILE A 13 -2.27 6.22 -4.19
C ILE A 13 -1.03 6.50 -5.04
N TRP A 14 -1.13 7.40 -6.02
CA TRP A 14 -0.01 7.71 -6.90
C TRP A 14 1.10 8.45 -6.16
N ASP A 15 0.77 9.33 -5.20
CA ASP A 15 1.77 9.97 -4.35
C ASP A 15 2.56 8.96 -3.50
N ALA A 16 2.07 7.73 -3.31
CA ALA A 16 2.73 6.73 -2.47
C ALA A 16 3.58 5.71 -3.25
N ILE A 17 3.21 5.38 -4.49
CA ILE A 17 3.74 4.19 -5.18
C ILE A 17 4.23 4.42 -6.61
N SER A 18 4.22 5.65 -7.11
CA SER A 18 4.49 5.92 -8.52
C SER A 18 5.91 5.58 -8.95
N ASP A 19 6.92 5.84 -8.12
CA ASP A 19 8.32 5.44 -8.33
C ASP A 19 8.55 3.92 -8.23
N LEU A 20 7.56 3.15 -7.75
CA LEU A 20 7.59 1.69 -7.64
C LEU A 20 6.78 0.98 -8.75
N ALA A 21 6.17 1.73 -9.66
CA ALA A 21 5.28 1.20 -10.67
C ALA A 21 6.01 0.59 -11.89
N PHE A 22 6.92 -0.37 -11.67
CA PHE A 22 7.72 -0.98 -12.75
C PHE A 22 7.74 -2.51 -12.80
N LEU A 23 7.20 -3.21 -11.80
CA LEU A 23 7.16 -4.67 -11.81
C LEU A 23 5.88 -5.22 -12.43
N GLU A 24 5.99 -6.19 -13.32
CA GLU A 24 4.87 -7.01 -13.76
C GLU A 24 4.60 -8.17 -12.78
N SER A 25 3.54 -8.95 -13.05
CA SER A 25 3.19 -10.08 -12.19
C SER A 25 4.30 -11.13 -12.13
N GLY A 26 4.71 -11.47 -10.91
CA GLY A 26 5.74 -12.46 -10.63
C GLY A 26 7.17 -11.93 -10.71
N GLU A 27 7.36 -10.64 -10.98
CA GLU A 27 8.68 -10.00 -10.98
C GLU A 27 9.09 -9.44 -9.61
N GLY A 28 10.37 -9.08 -9.51
CA GLY A 28 10.99 -8.46 -8.35
C GLY A 28 11.63 -9.46 -7.38
N ASP A 29 12.45 -8.89 -6.50
CA ASP A 29 13.26 -9.62 -5.53
C ASP A 29 13.02 -9.09 -4.11
N GLU A 30 13.49 -9.84 -3.10
CA GLU A 30 13.38 -9.41 -1.69
C GLU A 30 14.19 -8.14 -1.42
N VAL A 31 15.30 -7.96 -2.13
CA VAL A 31 16.18 -6.80 -2.09
C VAL A 31 16.55 -6.43 -3.52
N GLN A 32 16.40 -5.16 -3.89
CA GLN A 32 16.81 -4.64 -5.20
C GLN A 32 17.14 -3.14 -5.10
N GLU A 33 17.67 -2.57 -6.17
CA GLU A 33 17.87 -1.12 -6.28
C GLU A 33 16.57 -0.43 -6.75
N TYR A 34 16.42 0.84 -6.37
CA TYR A 34 15.38 1.67 -6.95
C TYR A 34 15.67 1.97 -8.41
N ARG A 35 14.67 1.79 -9.27
CA ARG A 35 14.79 2.12 -10.70
C ARG A 35 14.51 3.59 -10.99
N TYR A 36 13.65 4.20 -10.18
CA TYR A 36 13.21 5.58 -10.37
C TYR A 36 13.51 6.43 -9.15
N ALA A 37 13.71 7.72 -9.38
CA ALA A 37 13.75 8.72 -8.32
C ALA A 37 12.33 8.92 -7.74
N PRO A 38 12.20 9.38 -6.49
CA PRO A 38 10.90 9.79 -5.93
C PRO A 38 10.24 10.86 -6.81
N GLN A 39 8.95 10.71 -7.06
CA GLN A 39 8.11 11.60 -7.86
C GLN A 39 7.22 12.50 -6.99
N SER A 40 7.01 12.17 -5.71
CA SER A 40 6.23 12.96 -4.77
C SER A 40 7.01 13.34 -3.50
N GLU A 41 6.54 14.35 -2.76
CA GLU A 41 7.09 14.68 -1.43
C GLU A 41 6.88 13.54 -0.42
N TYR A 42 5.79 12.78 -0.57
CA TYR A 42 5.51 11.65 0.30
C TYR A 42 6.50 10.49 0.05
N GLU A 43 6.82 10.18 -1.20
CA GLU A 43 7.85 9.21 -1.57
C GLU A 43 9.23 9.66 -1.08
N LYS A 44 9.60 10.94 -1.27
CA LYS A 44 10.86 11.48 -0.74
C LYS A 44 10.95 11.29 0.77
N LYS A 45 9.87 11.62 1.48
CA LYS A 45 9.78 11.50 2.94
C LYS A 45 9.92 10.06 3.42
N LEU A 46 9.21 9.11 2.81
CA LEU A 46 9.26 7.70 3.25
C LEU A 46 10.54 7.00 2.81
N ARG A 47 11.09 7.36 1.65
CA ARG A 47 12.35 6.80 1.16
C ARG A 47 13.55 7.29 1.98
N GLY A 48 13.55 8.56 2.37
CA GLY A 48 14.66 9.15 3.13
C GLY A 48 16.00 8.96 2.41
N HIS A 49 16.92 8.23 3.06
CA HIS A 49 18.25 7.93 2.53
C HIS A 49 18.37 6.48 2.01
N ALA A 50 17.26 5.76 1.87
CA ALA A 50 17.26 4.39 1.41
C ALA A 50 17.70 4.29 -0.06
N ASN A 51 18.82 3.59 -0.27
CA ASN A 51 19.35 3.26 -1.60
C ASN A 51 18.86 1.88 -2.08
N LEU A 52 18.46 1.02 -1.15
CA LEU A 52 17.93 -0.32 -1.42
C LEU A 52 16.44 -0.37 -1.14
N LEU A 53 15.76 -1.18 -1.96
CA LEU A 53 14.33 -1.40 -1.96
C LEU A 53 14.05 -2.82 -1.48
N TYR A 54 13.42 -2.94 -0.31
CA TYR A 54 13.07 -4.21 0.31
C TYR A 54 11.60 -4.55 0.12
N ASN A 55 11.28 -5.86 0.06
CA ASN A 55 9.92 -6.40 0.01
C ASN A 55 9.06 -5.94 -1.20
N HIS A 56 9.70 -5.47 -2.28
CA HIS A 56 9.01 -5.08 -3.50
C HIS A 56 9.00 -6.25 -4.51
N LYS A 57 8.16 -7.24 -4.22
CA LYS A 57 8.02 -8.46 -5.03
C LYS A 57 6.58 -8.76 -5.38
N ALA A 58 6.27 -8.77 -6.67
CA ALA A 58 4.93 -8.99 -7.19
C ALA A 58 4.49 -10.46 -7.03
N THR A 59 3.22 -10.67 -6.70
CA THR A 59 2.65 -12.03 -6.71
C THR A 59 2.57 -12.52 -8.16
N LYS A 60 2.98 -13.77 -8.37
CA LYS A 60 2.80 -14.48 -9.64
C LYS A 60 1.35 -14.93 -9.74
N HIS A 61 0.57 -14.20 -10.53
CA HIS A 61 -0.85 -14.48 -10.72
C HIS A 61 -1.04 -15.62 -11.72
N SER A 62 -2.13 -16.37 -11.57
CA SER A 62 -2.47 -17.42 -12.52
C SER A 62 -2.82 -16.84 -13.90
N PRO A 63 -2.65 -17.59 -15.01
CA PRO A 63 -3.03 -17.12 -16.34
C PRO A 63 -4.47 -16.62 -16.44
N LEU A 64 -5.40 -17.29 -15.75
CA LEU A 64 -6.80 -16.85 -15.69
C LEU A 64 -6.97 -15.51 -14.97
N SER A 65 -6.22 -15.29 -13.88
CA SER A 65 -6.25 -14.02 -13.15
C SER A 65 -5.65 -12.90 -13.98
N LEU A 66 -4.53 -13.14 -14.67
CA LEU A 66 -3.95 -12.18 -15.60
C LEU A 66 -4.90 -11.85 -16.76
N LYS A 67 -5.60 -12.84 -17.31
CA LYS A 67 -6.64 -12.62 -18.33
C LYS A 67 -7.72 -11.67 -17.83
N ARG A 68 -8.24 -11.87 -16.60
CA ARG A 68 -9.21 -10.95 -15.98
C ARG A 68 -8.64 -9.55 -15.78
N LEU A 69 -7.42 -9.44 -15.24
CA LEU A 69 -6.78 -8.14 -14.97
C LEU A 69 -6.58 -7.32 -16.25
N ARG A 70 -6.19 -7.96 -17.36
CA ARG A 70 -6.03 -7.30 -18.66
C ARG A 70 -7.36 -6.77 -19.23
N MET A 71 -8.49 -7.34 -18.85
CA MET A 71 -9.83 -6.87 -19.27
C MET A 71 -10.31 -5.65 -18.47
N ILE A 72 -9.71 -5.37 -17.32
CA ILE A 72 -10.11 -4.26 -16.45
C ILE A 72 -9.23 -3.06 -16.81
N PRO A 73 -9.76 -1.99 -17.43
CA PRO A 73 -9.00 -0.78 -17.71
C PRO A 73 -8.75 0.01 -16.42
N PRO A 74 -7.82 0.98 -16.43
CA PRO A 74 -7.62 1.91 -15.30
C PRO A 74 -8.95 2.53 -14.83
N ASN A 75 -9.06 2.76 -13.52
CA ASN A 75 -10.24 3.31 -12.84
C ASN A 75 -11.53 2.47 -12.89
N ALA A 76 -11.48 1.24 -13.42
CA ALA A 76 -12.59 0.29 -13.44
C ALA A 76 -12.37 -0.92 -12.52
N GLY A 77 -13.38 -1.77 -12.40
CA GLY A 77 -13.33 -3.04 -11.70
C GLY A 77 -14.15 -4.16 -12.32
N LYS A 78 -14.65 -5.09 -11.50
CA LYS A 78 -15.33 -6.31 -11.96
C LYS A 78 -16.53 -6.06 -12.85
N GLU A 79 -17.14 -4.89 -12.79
CA GLU A 79 -18.31 -4.50 -13.59
C GLU A 79 -18.06 -4.57 -15.10
N VAL A 80 -16.81 -4.46 -15.55
CA VAL A 80 -16.47 -4.61 -16.98
C VAL A 80 -16.18 -6.05 -17.39
N LEU A 81 -16.08 -6.98 -16.43
CA LEU A 81 -15.78 -8.37 -16.73
C LEU A 81 -17.01 -9.08 -17.32
N PRO A 82 -16.81 -9.95 -18.33
CA PRO A 82 -17.85 -10.86 -18.80
C PRO A 82 -18.39 -11.75 -17.67
N LYS A 83 -19.66 -12.17 -17.78
CA LYS A 83 -20.36 -12.94 -16.73
C LYS A 83 -19.62 -14.22 -16.35
N GLU A 84 -19.00 -14.90 -17.31
CA GLU A 84 -18.20 -16.11 -17.11
C GLU A 84 -16.91 -15.87 -16.31
N HIS A 85 -16.43 -14.63 -16.28
CA HIS A 85 -15.23 -14.23 -15.55
C HIS A 85 -15.55 -13.68 -14.15
N LEU A 86 -16.81 -13.37 -13.86
CA LEU A 86 -17.26 -12.94 -12.54
C LEU A 86 -17.09 -14.04 -11.51
N THR A 87 -16.57 -13.67 -10.34
CA THR A 87 -16.39 -14.58 -9.20
C THR A 87 -17.49 -14.36 -8.16
N LYS A 88 -17.90 -15.42 -7.45
CA LYS A 88 -18.83 -15.35 -6.29
C LYS A 88 -18.21 -14.71 -5.04
N SER A 89 -17.18 -13.88 -5.19
CA SER A 89 -16.49 -13.25 -4.07
C SER A 89 -17.44 -12.30 -3.34
N ILE A 90 -17.42 -12.39 -2.01
CA ILE A 90 -18.19 -11.53 -1.10
C ILE A 90 -17.42 -10.25 -0.73
N TYR A 91 -16.13 -10.17 -1.05
CA TYR A 91 -15.31 -9.01 -0.71
C TYR A 91 -15.67 -7.80 -1.58
N SER A 92 -15.91 -6.65 -0.93
CA SER A 92 -16.10 -5.38 -1.61
C SER A 92 -14.83 -5.00 -2.38
N GLY A 93 -14.99 -4.55 -3.63
CA GLY A 93 -13.86 -4.18 -4.50
C GLY A 93 -13.10 -5.35 -5.13
N THR A 94 -13.59 -6.58 -5.04
CA THR A 94 -13.03 -7.74 -5.78
C THR A 94 -12.84 -7.39 -7.26
N TRP A 95 -11.64 -7.66 -7.79
CA TRP A 95 -11.23 -7.35 -9.16
C TRP A 95 -11.39 -5.87 -9.52
N THR A 96 -11.08 -4.96 -8.59
CA THR A 96 -11.12 -3.52 -8.83
C THR A 96 -9.73 -2.92 -8.80
N ARG A 97 -9.42 -2.06 -9.78
CA ARG A 97 -8.19 -1.25 -9.79
C ARG A 97 -8.28 -0.11 -8.80
N MET A 98 -7.16 0.12 -8.15
CA MET A 98 -6.91 1.31 -7.37
C MET A 98 -6.94 2.53 -8.33
N LYS A 99 -7.51 3.64 -7.89
CA LYS A 99 -7.60 4.87 -8.68
C LYS A 99 -6.41 5.74 -8.29
N LYS A 100 -5.62 6.20 -9.26
CA LYS A 100 -4.33 6.86 -8.98
C LYS A 100 -4.50 8.08 -8.05
N ASP A 101 -5.53 8.89 -8.30
CA ASP A 101 -5.77 10.17 -7.62
C ASP A 101 -6.67 10.03 -6.37
N ASP A 102 -7.10 8.81 -6.03
CA ASP A 102 -7.88 8.56 -4.82
C ASP A 102 -6.96 8.17 -3.64
N ILE A 103 -7.50 8.25 -2.43
CA ILE A 103 -6.94 7.60 -1.26
C ILE A 103 -7.13 6.07 -1.34
N SER A 104 -6.23 5.32 -0.70
CA SER A 104 -6.39 3.87 -0.58
C SER A 104 -7.57 3.51 0.30
N VAL A 105 -8.21 2.37 -0.01
CA VAL A 105 -9.04 1.66 0.96
C VAL A 105 -8.16 1.05 2.05
N THR A 106 -8.77 0.58 3.13
CA THR A 106 -8.05 -0.13 4.21
C THR A 106 -7.22 -1.28 3.64
N ILE A 107 -5.91 -1.23 3.90
CA ILE A 107 -5.00 -2.32 3.57
C ILE A 107 -5.28 -3.50 4.51
N THR A 108 -5.66 -4.65 3.94
CA THR A 108 -5.99 -5.87 4.70
C THR A 108 -4.89 -6.91 4.58
N THR A 109 -4.95 -7.99 5.35
CA THR A 109 -3.90 -9.04 5.33
C THR A 109 -3.82 -9.88 4.04
N ARG A 110 -4.68 -9.64 3.04
CA ARG A 110 -4.67 -10.32 1.73
C ARG A 110 -4.61 -9.36 0.55
N PHE A 111 -3.94 -8.23 0.69
CA PHE A 111 -3.84 -7.20 -0.36
C PHE A 111 -3.14 -7.65 -1.66
N ASP A 112 -2.43 -8.78 -1.66
CA ASP A 112 -1.73 -9.30 -2.85
C ASP A 112 -2.64 -10.10 -3.80
N THR A 113 -3.92 -10.28 -3.43
CA THR A 113 -4.87 -11.15 -4.11
C THR A 113 -5.97 -10.28 -4.73
N PRO A 114 -6.05 -10.12 -6.07
CA PRO A 114 -7.04 -9.25 -6.71
C PRO A 114 -8.51 -9.59 -6.38
N SER A 115 -8.79 -10.84 -6.01
CA SER A 115 -10.14 -11.28 -5.62
C SER A 115 -10.51 -11.00 -4.17
N SER A 116 -9.61 -10.43 -3.36
CA SER A 116 -9.86 -10.11 -1.94
C SER A 116 -10.27 -8.66 -1.68
N GLY A 117 -10.24 -7.79 -2.70
CA GLY A 117 -10.64 -6.39 -2.57
C GLY A 117 -9.99 -5.47 -3.62
N LYS A 118 -10.13 -4.16 -3.41
CA LYS A 118 -9.61 -3.10 -4.30
C LYS A 118 -8.10 -2.91 -4.09
N PHE A 119 -7.32 -3.91 -4.47
CA PHE A 119 -5.86 -3.93 -4.29
C PHE A 119 -5.09 -4.13 -5.60
N THR A 120 -5.77 -4.05 -6.74
CA THR A 120 -5.12 -4.14 -8.06
C THR A 120 -4.42 -2.82 -8.37
N HIS A 121 -3.16 -2.89 -8.82
CA HIS A 121 -2.38 -1.72 -9.19
C HIS A 121 -3.13 -0.83 -10.22
N PRO A 122 -3.03 0.51 -10.14
CA PRO A 122 -3.77 1.41 -11.03
C PRO A 122 -3.59 1.13 -12.53
N PHE A 123 -2.38 0.73 -12.94
CA PHE A 123 -2.02 0.54 -14.35
C PHE A 123 -1.47 -0.86 -14.70
N LEU A 124 -1.01 -1.63 -13.72
CA LEU A 124 -0.26 -2.87 -13.96
C LEU A 124 -1.15 -4.07 -13.73
N ASN A 125 -0.90 -5.19 -14.42
CA ASN A 125 -1.75 -6.38 -14.34
C ASN A 125 -1.39 -7.26 -13.13
N ARG A 126 -1.37 -6.65 -11.95
CA ARG A 126 -1.09 -7.31 -10.67
C ARG A 126 -1.74 -6.59 -9.50
N ALA A 127 -1.88 -7.29 -8.38
CA ALA A 127 -2.06 -6.66 -7.08
C ALA A 127 -0.82 -5.86 -6.63
N ILE A 128 -1.01 -4.99 -5.64
CA ILE A 128 0.08 -4.29 -4.98
C ILE A 128 1.00 -5.25 -4.22
N THR A 129 2.27 -4.87 -4.11
CA THR A 129 3.34 -5.55 -3.39
C THR A 129 3.31 -5.22 -1.90
N VAL A 130 4.10 -5.94 -1.11
CA VAL A 130 4.26 -5.67 0.34
C VAL A 130 4.79 -4.25 0.54
N ARG A 131 5.81 -3.83 -0.21
CA ARG A 131 6.37 -2.48 -0.13
C ARG A 131 5.37 -1.37 -0.49
N GLU A 132 4.61 -1.54 -1.58
CA GLU A 132 3.58 -0.56 -1.97
C GLU A 132 2.49 -0.45 -0.88
N ALA A 133 2.04 -1.58 -0.32
CA ALA A 133 1.09 -1.59 0.80
C ALA A 133 1.68 -0.95 2.07
N ALA A 134 2.97 -1.17 2.35
CA ALA A 134 3.66 -0.57 3.48
C ALA A 134 3.75 0.95 3.37
N ARG A 135 4.03 1.49 2.18
CA ARG A 135 4.02 2.95 1.94
C ARG A 135 2.64 3.56 2.09
N ILE A 136 1.59 2.87 1.63
CA ILE A 136 0.21 3.29 1.89
C ILE A 136 -0.08 3.31 3.40
N GLN A 137 0.44 2.34 4.15
CA GLN A 137 0.40 2.31 5.61
C GLN A 137 1.43 3.26 6.26
N SER A 138 2.10 4.13 5.51
CA SER A 138 3.08 5.12 5.99
C SER A 138 4.36 4.58 6.66
N PHE A 139 4.73 3.34 6.34
CA PHE A 139 6.02 2.81 6.75
C PHE A 139 7.17 3.47 5.97
N PRO A 140 8.28 3.84 6.64
CA PRO A 140 9.48 4.25 5.95
C PRO A 140 10.07 3.07 5.17
N ASP A 141 10.78 3.36 4.08
CA ASP A 141 11.32 2.33 3.19
C ASP A 141 12.43 1.49 3.84
N GLU A 142 13.10 2.05 4.85
CA GLU A 142 14.10 1.38 5.68
C GLU A 142 13.51 0.31 6.60
N PHE A 143 12.19 0.32 6.84
CA PHE A 143 11.55 -0.74 7.63
C PHE A 143 11.43 -2.01 6.80
N ILE A 144 12.06 -3.10 7.27
CA ILE A 144 12.12 -4.39 6.57
C ILE A 144 11.13 -5.36 7.21
N PHE A 145 10.24 -5.93 6.41
CA PHE A 145 9.32 -6.96 6.84
C PHE A 145 9.96 -8.35 6.70
N ILE A 146 9.89 -9.15 7.76
CA ILE A 146 10.59 -10.43 7.85
C ILE A 146 9.65 -11.63 7.73
N GLY A 147 10.23 -12.78 7.35
CA GLY A 147 9.54 -14.04 7.20
C GLY A 147 8.88 -14.22 5.83
N SER A 148 7.99 -15.20 5.72
CA SER A 148 7.32 -15.52 4.45
C SER A 148 6.46 -14.35 3.97
N LYS A 149 6.20 -14.27 2.66
CA LYS A 149 5.33 -13.24 2.08
C LYS A 149 3.99 -13.09 2.79
N SER A 150 3.33 -14.22 3.12
CA SER A 150 2.08 -14.21 3.89
C SER A 150 2.24 -13.63 5.31
N SER A 151 3.41 -13.80 5.93
CA SER A 151 3.74 -13.17 7.21
C SER A 151 3.91 -11.66 7.06
N GLN A 152 4.67 -11.23 6.05
CA GLN A 152 4.90 -9.81 5.75
C GLN A 152 3.56 -9.09 5.48
N MET A 153 2.66 -9.70 4.71
CA MET A 153 1.33 -9.15 4.45
C MET A 153 0.48 -9.01 5.71
N ARG A 154 0.57 -9.97 6.65
CA ARG A 154 -0.10 -9.86 7.95
C ARG A 154 0.47 -8.73 8.80
N GLN A 155 1.80 -8.57 8.80
CA GLN A 155 2.46 -7.48 9.52
C GLN A 155 1.98 -6.12 9.01
N VAL A 156 1.99 -5.90 7.69
CA VAL A 156 1.52 -4.64 7.08
C VAL A 156 0.01 -4.43 7.29
N GLY A 157 -0.81 -5.47 7.07
CA GLY A 157 -2.27 -5.35 7.14
C GLY A 157 -2.82 -5.14 8.56
N ASN A 158 -2.13 -5.66 9.59
CA ASN A 158 -2.56 -5.52 10.98
C ASN A 158 -1.92 -4.31 11.69
N ALA A 159 -0.94 -3.65 11.08
CA ALA A 159 -0.23 -2.55 11.70
C ALA A 159 -1.09 -1.28 11.82
N VAL A 160 -0.76 -0.48 12.84
CA VAL A 160 -1.16 0.93 12.91
C VAL A 160 -0.19 1.74 12.03
N PRO A 161 -0.68 2.62 11.14
CA PRO A 161 0.19 3.46 10.32
C PRO A 161 1.19 4.27 11.18
N PRO A 162 2.51 4.24 10.91
CA PRO A 162 3.49 4.97 11.71
C PRO A 162 3.25 6.47 11.82
N LEU A 163 2.76 7.13 10.76
CA LEU A 163 2.44 8.57 10.83
C LEU A 163 1.25 8.86 11.78
N LEU A 164 0.25 7.97 11.82
CA LEU A 164 -0.85 8.09 12.78
C LEU A 164 -0.35 7.86 14.21
N ALA A 165 0.45 6.80 14.42
CA ALA A 165 1.05 6.51 15.72
C ALA A 165 1.92 7.67 16.21
N SER A 166 2.71 8.28 15.33
CA SER A 166 3.54 9.45 15.64
C SER A 166 2.72 10.68 16.05
N ALA A 167 1.60 10.95 15.35
CA ALA A 167 0.71 12.05 15.69
C ALA A 167 0.11 11.88 17.10
N ILE A 168 -0.36 10.68 17.43
CA ILE A 168 -0.89 10.35 18.77
C ILE A 168 0.21 10.46 19.83
N ALA A 169 1.40 9.89 19.57
CA ALA A 169 2.52 9.91 20.50
C ALA A 169 2.98 11.33 20.84
N ARG A 170 2.90 12.27 19.88
CA ARG A 170 3.23 13.68 20.11
C ARG A 170 2.28 14.33 21.13
N VAL A 171 0.97 14.03 21.03
CA VAL A 171 0.00 14.56 21.98
C VAL A 171 0.26 14.00 23.38
N ILE A 172 0.47 12.68 23.48
CA ILE A 172 0.81 12.04 24.76
C ILE A 172 2.08 12.65 25.36
N LYS A 173 3.13 12.88 24.55
CA LYS A 173 4.37 13.50 25.00
C LYS A 173 4.13 14.91 25.55
N ASN A 174 3.34 15.72 24.88
CA ASN A 174 3.03 17.08 25.33
C ASN A 174 2.26 17.07 26.65
N ASP A 175 1.22 16.23 26.77
CA ASP A 175 0.46 16.06 28.02
C ASP A 175 1.39 15.70 29.21
N ILE A 176 2.37 14.80 28.99
CA ILE A 176 3.35 14.41 30.02
C ILE A 176 4.28 15.59 30.38
N MET A 177 4.69 16.38 29.40
CA MET A 177 5.61 17.51 29.64
C MET A 177 4.93 18.66 30.38
N GLU A 178 3.67 18.94 30.08
CA GLU A 178 2.88 19.97 30.78
C GLU A 178 2.56 19.58 32.23
N GLY A 179 2.29 18.30 32.49
CA GLY A 179 2.04 17.81 33.85
C GLY A 179 3.25 17.84 34.80
N ASN A 180 4.47 17.95 34.26
CA ASN A 180 5.72 18.03 35.05
C ASN A 180 6.17 19.47 35.35
N THR A 181 5.44 20.49 34.86
CA THR A 181 5.76 21.91 35.13
C THR A 181 4.98 22.50 36.32
N ASP A 182 4.11 21.72 36.95
CA ASP A 182 3.27 22.11 38.09
C ASP A 182 3.77 21.56 39.46
N GLU A 183 4.97 20.96 39.51
CA GLU A 183 5.71 20.59 40.74
C GLU A 183 6.96 21.47 40.93
#